data_AF-A0A962V3J6-F1
#
_entry.id   AF-A0A962V3J6-F1
#
_cell.length_a   1.000
_cell.length_b   1.000
_cell.length_c   1.000
_cell.angle_alpha   90.00
_cell.angle_beta   90.00
_cell.angle_gamma   90.00
#
_symmetry.space_group_name_H-M   'P 1'
#
loop_
_entity.id
_entity.type
_entity.pdbx_description
1 polymer ?
#
loop_
_entity_poly.entity_id
_entity_poly.type
_entity_poly.pdbx_seq_one_letter_code
_entity_poly.pdbx_strand_id
1 'polypeptide(L)'
;MNDRKWQELLTALRDVSDSDRAVDAAAELQARSTTEDVPRLLELLSDSDIFVREAAAWPLSDLGCVEAIPHLVRAHHMGTDEGQDNDGLSAALADLVSMNAGAARPVLIILAASSNSRMQETAKWLLGFCEERHDA
;
A
#
# COMPACT_ATOMS: atom_id res chain seq x y z
N MET A 1 2.14 16.19 6.62
CA MET A 1 3.34 17.09 6.65
C MET A 1 3.10 18.36 5.80
N ASN A 2 4.01 19.36 5.76
CA ASN A 2 3.82 20.54 4.87
C ASN A 2 4.14 20.25 3.39
N ASP A 3 3.61 21.06 2.47
CA ASP A 3 3.73 20.82 1.02
C ASP A 3 5.18 20.82 0.52
N ARG A 4 6.04 21.67 1.09
CA ARG A 4 7.45 21.70 0.70
C ARG A 4 8.12 20.36 1.01
N LYS A 5 7.94 19.86 2.23
CA LYS A 5 8.55 18.59 2.63
C LYS A 5 7.99 17.41 1.83
N TRP A 6 6.70 17.45 1.51
CA TRP A 6 6.08 16.46 0.63
C TRP A 6 6.76 16.40 -0.74
N GLN A 7 6.96 17.56 -1.38
CA GLN A 7 7.64 17.63 -2.69
C GLN A 7 9.12 17.23 -2.62
N GLU A 8 9.82 17.56 -1.54
CA GLU A 8 11.20 17.13 -1.31
C GLU A 8 11.30 15.60 -1.24
N LEU A 9 10.41 14.94 -0.50
CA LEU A 9 10.36 13.48 -0.41
C LEU A 9 10.00 12.85 -1.75
N LEU A 10 8.99 13.36 -2.47
CA LEU A 10 8.64 12.84 -3.80
C LEU A 10 9.77 12.96 -4.82
N THR A 11 10.54 14.06 -4.76
CA THR A 11 11.70 14.24 -5.62
C THR A 11 12.78 13.21 -5.29
N ALA A 12 13.00 12.93 -4.01
CA ALA A 12 13.98 11.95 -3.56
C ALA A 12 13.55 10.50 -3.88
N LEU A 13 12.27 10.15 -3.75
CA LEU A 13 11.76 8.82 -4.10
C LEU A 13 11.95 8.48 -5.58
N ARG A 14 11.84 9.47 -6.47
CA ARG A 14 11.99 9.30 -7.91
C ARG A 14 13.44 9.44 -8.40
N ASP A 15 14.39 9.62 -7.48
CA ASP A 15 15.80 9.78 -7.83
C ASP A 15 16.47 8.41 -8.02
N VAL A 16 16.32 7.87 -9.23
CA VAL A 16 16.90 6.57 -9.62
C VAL A 16 18.44 6.54 -9.57
N SER A 17 19.10 7.69 -9.44
CA SER A 17 20.56 7.76 -9.37
C SER A 17 21.12 7.55 -7.96
N ASP A 18 20.27 7.68 -6.94
CA ASP A 18 20.66 7.62 -5.53
C ASP A 18 19.64 6.78 -4.74
N SER A 19 19.86 5.46 -4.77
CA SER A 19 18.98 4.49 -4.09
C SER A 19 18.95 4.69 -2.58
N ASP A 20 20.07 5.09 -1.96
CA ASP A 20 20.12 5.33 -0.51
C ASP A 20 19.22 6.51 -0.15
N ARG A 21 19.28 7.60 -0.93
CA ARG A 21 18.39 8.76 -0.76
C ARG A 21 16.92 8.40 -0.96
N ALA A 22 16.60 7.52 -1.91
CA ALA A 22 15.23 7.08 -2.14
C ALA A 22 14.70 6.25 -0.95
N VAL A 23 15.53 5.35 -0.40
CA VAL A 23 15.21 4.57 0.81
C VAL A 23 15.01 5.47 2.02
N ASP A 24 15.90 6.43 2.25
CA ASP A 24 15.77 7.41 3.33
C ASP A 24 14.47 8.23 3.21
N ALA A 25 14.11 8.61 1.99
CA ALA A 25 12.86 9.33 1.72
C ALA A 25 11.62 8.46 1.99
N ALA A 26 11.65 7.17 1.64
CA ALA A 26 10.56 6.24 1.95
C ALA A 26 10.39 6.06 3.47
N ALA A 27 11.51 5.87 4.19
CA ALA A 27 11.51 5.75 5.65
C ALA A 27 10.98 7.03 6.32
N GLU A 28 11.39 8.21 5.82
CA GLU A 28 10.89 9.47 6.34
C GLU A 28 9.41 9.70 5.99
N LEU A 29 8.96 9.32 4.80
CA LEU A 29 7.55 9.37 4.42
C LEU A 29 6.72 8.51 5.37
N GLN A 30 7.16 7.28 5.66
CA GLN A 30 6.48 6.38 6.59
C GLN A 30 6.42 6.98 8.00
N ALA A 31 7.57 7.40 8.55
CA ALA A 31 7.67 7.90 9.93
C ALA A 31 6.91 9.20 10.20
N ARG A 32 6.60 9.99 9.17
CA ARG A 32 5.97 11.32 9.30
C ARG A 32 4.54 11.40 8.80
N SER A 33 4.08 10.39 8.07
CA SER A 33 2.72 10.33 7.55
C SER A 33 1.71 10.28 8.70
N THR A 34 0.61 11.00 8.51
CA THR A 34 -0.52 11.01 9.43
C THR A 34 -1.81 10.72 8.67
N THR A 35 -2.93 10.56 9.39
CA THR A 35 -4.24 10.39 8.77
C THR A 35 -4.64 11.53 7.83
N GLU A 36 -4.11 12.76 8.04
CA GLU A 36 -4.31 13.90 7.14
C GLU A 36 -3.62 13.72 5.77
N ASP A 37 -2.58 12.89 5.71
CA ASP A 37 -1.81 12.63 4.49
C ASP A 37 -2.42 11.50 3.64
N VAL A 38 -3.40 10.75 4.17
CA VAL A 38 -4.05 9.60 3.49
C VAL A 38 -4.52 9.93 2.06
N PRO A 39 -5.22 11.05 1.78
CA PRO A 39 -5.64 11.35 0.42
C PRO A 39 -4.45 11.45 -0.56
N ARG A 40 -3.35 12.05 -0.12
CA ARG A 40 -2.15 12.19 -0.97
C ARG A 40 -1.42 10.87 -1.13
N LEU A 41 -1.37 10.03 -0.08
CA LEU A 41 -0.80 8.68 -0.17
C LEU A 41 -1.58 7.80 -1.15
N LEU A 42 -2.93 7.88 -1.15
CA LEU A 42 -3.77 7.17 -2.11
C LEU A 42 -3.51 7.59 -3.57
N GLU A 43 -3.18 8.87 -3.81
CA GLU A 43 -2.80 9.35 -5.15
C GLU A 43 -1.48 8.70 -5.62
N LEU A 44 -0.49 8.54 -4.71
CA LEU A 44 0.80 7.94 -5.04
C LEU A 44 0.71 6.45 -5.42
N LEU A 45 -0.34 5.74 -5.00
CA LEU A 45 -0.57 4.34 -5.40
C LEU A 45 -0.87 4.18 -6.90
N SER A 46 -1.09 5.27 -7.63
CA SER A 46 -1.24 5.27 -9.10
C SER A 46 -0.03 5.87 -9.82
N ASP A 47 1.09 6.09 -9.12
CA ASP A 47 2.32 6.61 -9.71
C ASP A 47 2.89 5.62 -10.75
N SER A 48 3.56 6.15 -11.77
CA SER A 48 4.26 5.36 -12.79
C SER A 48 5.48 4.63 -12.25
N ASP A 49 6.06 5.12 -11.15
CA ASP A 49 7.21 4.52 -10.51
C ASP A 49 6.75 3.53 -9.42
N ILE A 50 7.11 2.25 -9.58
CA ILE A 50 6.80 1.20 -8.60
C ILE A 50 7.34 1.52 -7.20
N PHE A 51 8.52 2.14 -7.11
CA PHE A 51 9.12 2.47 -5.83
C PHE A 51 8.31 3.54 -5.09
N VAL A 52 7.73 4.50 -5.82
CA VAL A 52 6.82 5.50 -5.24
C VAL A 52 5.53 4.83 -4.75
N ARG A 53 4.99 3.87 -5.49
CA ARG A 53 3.80 3.11 -5.07
C ARG A 53 4.07 2.30 -3.79
N GLU A 54 5.22 1.63 -3.72
CA GLU A 54 5.64 0.87 -2.53
C GLU A 54 5.87 1.77 -1.32
N ALA A 55 6.56 2.90 -1.50
CA ALA A 55 6.80 3.86 -0.44
C ALA A 55 5.51 4.45 0.16
N ALA A 56 4.44 4.58 -0.64
CA ALA A 56 3.14 5.03 -0.16
C ALA A 56 2.34 3.94 0.57
N ALA A 57 2.58 2.66 0.27
CA ALA A 57 1.84 1.55 0.84
C ALA A 57 2.13 1.33 2.33
N TRP A 58 3.38 1.49 2.75
CA TRP A 58 3.81 1.31 4.14
C TRP A 58 3.10 2.24 5.13
N PRO A 59 3.11 3.58 4.95
CA PRO A 59 2.36 4.46 5.85
C PRO A 59 0.86 4.19 5.85
N LEU A 60 0.25 3.77 4.73
CA LEU A 60 -1.17 3.38 4.72
C LEU A 60 -1.43 2.12 5.56
N SER A 61 -0.50 1.16 5.55
CA SER A 61 -0.54 -0.04 6.41
C SER A 61 -0.40 0.34 7.89
N ASP A 62 0.62 1.14 8.23
CA ASP A 62 0.89 1.59 9.61
C ASP A 62 -0.26 2.39 10.21
N LEU A 63 -0.93 3.20 9.38
CA LEU A 63 -2.10 3.98 9.78
C LEU A 63 -3.38 3.12 9.89
N GLY A 64 -3.32 1.84 9.51
CA GLY A 64 -4.47 0.94 9.54
C GLY A 64 -5.58 1.33 8.57
N CYS A 65 -5.25 1.98 7.45
CA CYS A 65 -6.23 2.50 6.50
C CYS A 65 -6.81 1.38 5.63
N VAL A 66 -7.79 0.64 6.15
CA VAL A 66 -8.44 -0.48 5.44
C VAL A 66 -9.18 -0.03 4.18
N GLU A 67 -9.60 1.23 4.10
CA GLU A 67 -10.19 1.82 2.90
C GLU A 67 -9.20 1.91 1.73
N ALA A 68 -7.89 1.84 2.01
CA ALA A 68 -6.85 1.82 0.98
C ALA A 68 -6.71 0.47 0.27
N ILE A 69 -7.29 -0.62 0.81
CA ILE A 69 -7.15 -1.98 0.27
C ILE A 69 -7.42 -2.06 -1.25
N PRO A 70 -8.53 -1.52 -1.80
CA PRO A 70 -8.77 -1.58 -3.24
C PRO A 70 -7.72 -0.82 -4.07
N HIS A 71 -7.16 0.27 -3.52
CA HIS A 71 -6.11 1.05 -4.18
C HIS A 71 -4.77 0.30 -4.17
N LEU A 72 -4.42 -0.32 -3.05
CA LEU A 72 -3.21 -1.14 -2.89
C LEU A 72 -3.27 -2.38 -3.79
N VAL A 73 -4.42 -3.05 -3.89
CA VAL A 73 -4.62 -4.18 -4.82
C VAL A 73 -4.44 -3.73 -6.28
N ARG A 74 -4.92 -2.54 -6.64
CA ARG A 74 -4.70 -1.98 -7.98
C ARG A 74 -3.21 -1.68 -8.22
N ALA A 75 -2.52 -1.05 -7.26
CA ALA A 75 -1.09 -0.78 -7.35
C ALA A 75 -0.28 -2.06 -7.54
N HIS A 76 -0.66 -3.13 -6.82
CA HIS A 76 -0.07 -4.46 -6.99
C HIS A 76 -0.29 -4.98 -8.41
N HIS A 77 -1.51 -4.93 -8.94
CA HIS A 77 -1.75 -5.39 -10.33
C HIS A 77 -0.99 -4.58 -11.37
N MET A 78 -0.83 -3.26 -11.18
CA MET A 78 -0.01 -2.43 -12.04
C MET A 78 1.44 -2.92 -12.06
N GLY A 79 2.04 -3.15 -10.90
CA GLY A 79 3.40 -3.68 -10.82
C GLY A 79 3.53 -5.08 -11.45
N THR A 80 2.55 -5.97 -11.27
CA THR A 80 2.55 -7.28 -11.94
C THR A 80 2.49 -7.14 -13.46
N ASP A 81 1.65 -6.25 -13.98
CA ASP A 81 1.55 -5.99 -15.43
C ASP A 81 2.84 -5.34 -15.98
N GLU A 82 3.56 -4.60 -15.14
CA GLU A 82 4.89 -4.03 -15.42
C GLU A 82 6.05 -5.03 -15.24
N GLY A 83 5.76 -6.28 -14.84
CA GLY A 83 6.75 -7.34 -14.64
C GLY A 83 7.52 -7.27 -13.32
N GLN A 84 7.02 -6.52 -12.34
CA GLN A 84 7.55 -6.44 -10.97
C GLN A 84 7.02 -7.61 -10.12
N ASP A 85 7.78 -8.01 -9.10
CA ASP A 85 7.40 -9.06 -8.15
C ASP A 85 6.40 -8.59 -7.08
N ASN A 86 6.37 -7.28 -6.79
CA ASN A 86 5.51 -6.61 -5.81
C ASN A 86 5.70 -7.11 -4.38
N ASP A 87 6.90 -7.52 -4.00
CA ASP A 87 7.15 -8.03 -2.65
C ASP A 87 6.78 -6.99 -1.57
N GLY A 88 7.10 -5.71 -1.81
CA GLY A 88 6.79 -4.62 -0.87
C GLY A 88 5.28 -4.35 -0.75
N LEU A 89 4.57 -4.28 -1.87
CA LEU A 89 3.11 -4.10 -1.88
C LEU A 89 2.39 -5.30 -1.26
N SER A 90 2.87 -6.52 -1.49
CA SER A 90 2.32 -7.75 -0.91
C SER A 90 2.47 -7.76 0.61
N ALA A 91 3.65 -7.39 1.12
CA ALA A 91 3.90 -7.29 2.55
C ALA A 91 3.01 -6.23 3.21
N ALA A 92 2.96 -5.02 2.66
CA ALA A 92 2.13 -3.94 3.21
C ALA A 92 0.63 -4.32 3.23
N LEU A 93 0.13 -4.99 2.19
CA LEU A 93 -1.24 -5.50 2.15
C LEU A 93 -1.50 -6.57 3.22
N ALA A 94 -0.60 -7.54 3.35
CA ALA A 94 -0.73 -8.62 4.33
C ALA A 94 -0.70 -8.08 5.77
N ASP A 95 0.21 -7.14 6.06
CA ASP A 95 0.33 -6.51 7.38
C ASP A 95 -0.92 -5.69 7.71
N LEU A 96 -1.37 -4.83 6.78
CA LEU A 96 -2.59 -4.03 6.96
C LEU A 96 -3.78 -4.93 7.31
N VAL A 97 -3.96 -6.02 6.56
CA VAL A 97 -5.08 -6.95 6.75
C VAL A 97 -4.93 -7.73 8.05
N SER A 98 -3.74 -8.23 8.38
CA SER A 98 -3.51 -9.03 9.60
C SER A 98 -3.71 -8.18 10.86
N MET A 99 -3.23 -6.95 10.86
CA MET A 99 -3.40 -6.01 11.98
C MET A 99 -4.85 -5.54 12.13
N ASN A 100 -5.62 -5.49 11.04
CA ASN A 100 -6.96 -4.91 11.01
C ASN A 100 -8.04 -5.88 10.52
N ALA A 101 -7.88 -7.19 10.77
CA ALA A 101 -8.70 -8.26 10.19
C ALA A 101 -10.21 -8.01 10.34
N GLY A 102 -10.66 -7.54 11.50
CA GLY A 102 -12.07 -7.24 11.75
C GLY A 102 -12.64 -6.14 10.85
N ALA A 103 -11.85 -5.09 10.57
CA ALA A 103 -12.24 -3.98 9.72
C ALA A 103 -11.97 -4.24 8.22
N ALA A 104 -10.92 -5.00 7.90
CA ALA A 104 -10.56 -5.38 6.54
C ALA A 104 -11.53 -6.41 5.94
N ARG A 105 -12.03 -7.34 6.75
CA ARG A 105 -12.87 -8.45 6.26
C ARG A 105 -14.12 -8.00 5.49
N PRO A 106 -14.95 -7.04 5.95
CA PRO A 106 -16.07 -6.55 5.16
C PRO A 106 -15.66 -5.95 3.81
N VAL A 107 -14.57 -5.19 3.78
CA VAL A 107 -14.02 -4.59 2.55
C VAL A 107 -13.61 -5.68 1.56
N LEU A 108 -12.90 -6.70 2.05
CA LEU A 108 -12.44 -7.82 1.25
C LEU A 108 -13.57 -8.71 0.74
N ILE A 109 -14.65 -8.92 1.52
CA ILE A 109 -15.85 -9.64 1.05
C ILE A 109 -16.50 -8.93 -0.13
N ILE A 110 -16.64 -7.60 -0.04
CA ILE A 110 -17.18 -6.79 -1.14
C ILE A 110 -16.26 -6.87 -2.37
N LEU A 111 -14.95 -6.78 -2.16
CA LEU A 111 -13.96 -6.88 -3.23
C LEU A 111 -13.95 -8.24 -3.92
N ALA A 112 -14.08 -9.32 -3.14
CA ALA A 112 -14.18 -10.70 -3.63
C ALA A 112 -15.48 -10.97 -4.42
N ALA A 113 -16.54 -10.20 -4.16
CA ALA A 113 -17.78 -10.25 -4.92
C ALA A 113 -17.77 -9.41 -6.20
N SER A 114 -16.68 -8.66 -6.47
CA SER A 114 -16.56 -7.87 -7.70
C SER A 114 -16.48 -8.75 -8.96
N SER A 115 -16.90 -8.21 -10.11
CA SER A 115 -16.83 -8.90 -11.41
C SER A 115 -15.42 -8.95 -12.00
N ASN A 116 -14.46 -8.24 -11.41
CA ASN A 116 -13.07 -8.25 -11.85
C ASN A 116 -12.37 -9.48 -11.26
N SER A 117 -12.08 -10.47 -12.10
CA SER A 117 -11.47 -11.74 -11.66
C SER A 117 -10.17 -11.54 -10.90
N ARG A 118 -9.34 -10.60 -11.34
CA ARG A 118 -8.04 -10.32 -10.72
C ARG A 118 -8.20 -9.71 -9.33
N MET A 119 -9.13 -8.76 -9.17
CA MET A 119 -9.46 -8.19 -7.85
C MET A 119 -10.09 -9.23 -6.93
N GLN A 120 -10.95 -10.09 -7.48
CA GLN A 120 -11.56 -11.18 -6.73
C GLN A 120 -10.51 -12.17 -6.20
N GLU A 121 -9.55 -12.58 -7.02
CA GLU A 121 -8.50 -13.54 -6.63
C GLU A 121 -7.61 -12.96 -5.52
N THR A 122 -7.13 -11.73 -5.68
CA THR A 122 -6.33 -11.06 -4.64
C THR A 122 -7.14 -10.86 -3.35
N ALA A 123 -8.43 -10.50 -3.44
CA ALA A 123 -9.28 -10.36 -2.25
C ALA A 123 -9.45 -11.70 -1.51
N LYS A 124 -9.61 -12.82 -2.23
CA LYS A 124 -9.70 -14.16 -1.62
C LYS A 124 -8.40 -14.56 -0.94
N TRP A 125 -7.25 -14.26 -1.55
CA TRP A 125 -5.95 -14.45 -0.92
C TRP A 125 -5.82 -13.63 0.37
N LEU A 126 -6.18 -12.34 0.33
CA LEU A 126 -6.14 -11.45 1.51
C LEU A 126 -7.10 -11.90 2.63
N LEU A 127 -8.25 -12.49 2.30
CA LEU A 127 -9.16 -13.05 3.32
C LEU A 127 -8.51 -14.15 4.15
N GLY A 128 -7.50 -14.86 3.64
CA GLY A 128 -6.74 -15.84 4.41
C GLY A 128 -6.06 -15.23 5.65
N PHE A 129 -5.55 -14.00 5.51
CA PHE A 129 -4.92 -13.26 6.62
C PHE A 129 -5.94 -12.75 7.67
N CYS A 130 -7.24 -12.77 7.37
CA CYS A 130 -8.28 -12.46 8.35
C CYS A 130 -8.67 -13.67 9.22
N GLU A 131 -8.35 -14.89 8.80
CA GLU A 131 -8.76 -16.13 9.45
C GLU A 131 -7.69 -16.69 10.41
N GLU A 132 -6.44 -16.22 10.28
CA GLU A 132 -5.35 -16.53 11.20
C GLU A 132 -5.55 -15.82 12.55
N ARG A 133 -6.36 -16.43 13.41
CA ARG A 133 -6.39 -16.10 14.83
C ARG A 133 -5.05 -16.48 15.47
N HIS A 134 -4.26 -15.49 15.84
CA HIS A 134 -3.44 -15.61 17.05
C HIS A 134 -4.39 -15.57 18.26
N ASP A 135 -5.07 -16.69 18.51
CA ASP A 135 -5.54 -17.00 19.85
C ASP A 135 -4.28 -17.36 20.67
N ALA A 136 -3.79 -16.40 21.47
CA ALA A 136 -2.78 -16.60 22.50
C ALA A 136 -3.32 -16.11 23.85
#